data_AF-A0A316BHL4-F1
#
_entry.id   AF-A0A316BHL4-F1
#
_cell.length_a   1.000
_cell.length_b   1.000
_cell.length_c   1.000
_cell.angle_alpha   90.00
_cell.angle_beta   90.00
_cell.angle_gamma   90.00
#
_symmetry.space_group_name_H-M   'P 1'
#
loop_
_entity.id
_entity.type
_entity.pdbx_description
1 polymer ?
#
loop_
_entity_poly.entity_id
_entity_poly.type
_entity_poly.pdbx_seq_one_letter_code
_entity_poly.pdbx_strand_id
1 'polypeptide(L)'
;MNIMTTPAHRIGESLVRVVDKNGNPVADKELVLNQKSHQFLFGSGAFDFLEYEGKKGDPERLEKWLALLNYGTLPFYWGRYEPEEGYPEYESLMEAAKILRANNVTIKGHPLCWHTVCADWLMKYPDEVIMDKQLARINREVTAFKGVIDIWDVINEVVIMPVFDKYDNAVTRLCKRYGQVELVKEVFAAAKAANPDGMFLINDFNTSPKYEELLEKCLDAGVEISAIGIQSHQHQGYWGTEKLYDVLKRFSRFGLPIHFTENTLVSGSLIPEYIEDLNDWQVEDWPTTIAGEERQAKEWEEMYRILFADPNIKAITGWDFADGAWLNAPSGLVTVDNRCKPAYDKLLSLVKGEWWTKDQPVTTNSDGIVKVTGTKGTYEIKGCEGVITLGDDPSTATVVL
;
A
#
# COMPACT_ATOMS: atom_id res chain seq x y z
N MET A 1 -19.27 -10.00 8.68
CA MET A 1 -17.94 -10.61 8.89
C MET A 1 -18.11 -12.08 9.20
N ASN A 2 -17.26 -12.92 8.63
CA ASN A 2 -17.18 -14.33 8.97
C ASN A 2 -16.06 -14.54 10.01
N ILE A 3 -16.45 -14.60 11.29
CA ILE A 3 -15.50 -14.80 12.41
C ILE A 3 -14.73 -16.12 12.24
N MET A 4 -15.34 -17.16 11.66
CA MET A 4 -14.72 -18.48 11.53
C MET A 4 -13.57 -18.52 10.52
N THR A 5 -13.57 -17.64 9.52
CA THR A 5 -12.52 -17.58 8.48
C THR A 5 -11.55 -16.44 8.68
N THR A 6 -11.79 -15.55 9.65
CA THR A 6 -10.93 -14.41 9.94
C THR A 6 -9.82 -14.83 10.93
N PRO A 7 -8.53 -14.60 10.62
CA PRO A 7 -7.43 -14.93 11.52
C PRO A 7 -7.56 -14.21 12.87
N ALA A 8 -7.31 -14.91 13.98
CA ALA A 8 -7.52 -14.38 15.32
C ALA A 8 -6.75 -13.06 15.60
N HIS A 9 -5.52 -12.92 15.09
CA HIS A 9 -4.72 -11.71 15.26
C HIS A 9 -5.25 -10.50 14.46
N ARG A 10 -6.24 -10.69 13.58
CA ARG A 10 -6.96 -9.61 12.87
C ARG A 10 -8.21 -9.16 13.60
N ILE A 11 -8.63 -9.88 14.64
CA ILE A 11 -9.84 -9.62 15.40
C ILE A 11 -9.46 -8.80 16.65
N GLY A 12 -10.25 -7.78 16.94
CA GLY A 12 -10.19 -7.02 18.18
C GLY A 12 -11.51 -7.07 18.94
N GLU A 13 -11.50 -6.62 20.19
CA GLU A 13 -12.69 -6.57 21.02
C GLU A 13 -12.78 -5.28 21.86
N SER A 14 -14.00 -4.83 22.12
CA SER A 14 -14.28 -3.69 22.99
C SER A 14 -15.54 -3.93 23.81
N LEU A 15 -15.53 -3.51 25.06
CA LEU A 15 -16.76 -3.33 25.84
C LEU A 15 -17.30 -1.92 25.60
N VAL A 16 -18.51 -1.81 25.09
CA VAL A 16 -19.10 -0.53 24.71
C VAL A 16 -20.27 -0.24 25.64
N ARG A 17 -20.21 0.87 26.36
CA ARG A 17 -21.33 1.40 27.14
C ARG A 17 -22.16 2.31 26.25
N VAL A 18 -23.46 2.05 26.14
CA VAL A 18 -24.43 2.87 25.43
C VAL A 18 -25.26 3.63 26.46
N VAL A 19 -25.27 4.95 26.33
CA VAL A 19 -26.02 5.83 27.25
C VAL A 19 -26.99 6.72 26.47
N ASP A 20 -28.04 7.20 27.13
CA ASP A 20 -28.89 8.26 26.60
C ASP A 20 -28.20 9.64 26.74
N LYS A 21 -28.85 10.69 26.24
CA LYS A 21 -28.36 12.08 26.33
C LYS A 21 -28.17 12.60 27.77
N ASN A 22 -28.73 11.93 28.77
CA ASN A 22 -28.58 12.27 30.17
C ASN A 22 -27.50 11.43 30.86
N GLY A 23 -26.84 10.51 30.14
CA GLY A 23 -25.84 9.59 30.66
C GLY A 23 -26.42 8.32 31.31
N ASN A 24 -27.73 8.08 31.22
CA ASN A 24 -28.33 6.86 31.76
C ASN A 24 -28.05 5.66 30.84
N PRO A 25 -27.81 4.46 31.39
CA PRO A 25 -27.64 3.26 30.59
C PRO A 25 -28.84 2.95 29.68
N VAL A 26 -28.58 2.64 28.42
CA VAL A 26 -29.59 2.15 27.47
C VAL A 26 -29.65 0.63 27.58
N ALA A 27 -30.47 0.13 28.49
CA ALA A 27 -30.59 -1.29 28.80
C ALA A 27 -31.40 -2.08 27.77
N ASP A 28 -31.02 -3.35 27.56
CA ASP A 28 -31.77 -4.38 26.82
C ASP A 28 -32.24 -3.95 25.42
N LYS A 29 -31.46 -3.09 24.75
CA LYS A 29 -31.81 -2.51 23.46
C LYS A 29 -31.06 -3.20 22.34
N GLU A 30 -31.80 -3.63 21.32
CA GLU A 30 -31.22 -4.06 20.05
C GLU A 30 -30.76 -2.86 19.23
N LEU A 31 -29.51 -2.91 18.77
CA LEU A 31 -28.80 -1.89 18.04
C LEU A 31 -28.09 -2.52 16.84
N VAL A 32 -27.61 -1.69 15.91
CA VAL A 32 -26.94 -2.16 14.70
C VAL A 32 -25.51 -1.63 14.67
N LEU A 33 -24.54 -2.53 14.66
CA LEU A 33 -23.11 -2.23 14.57
C LEU A 33 -22.65 -2.25 13.10
N ASN A 34 -21.90 -1.22 12.71
CA ASN A 34 -21.29 -1.10 11.39
C ASN A 34 -19.81 -0.74 11.52
N GLN A 35 -18.96 -1.42 10.76
CA GLN A 35 -17.56 -1.05 10.59
C GLN A 35 -17.46 0.17 9.67
N LYS A 36 -16.49 1.03 9.95
CA LYS A 36 -16.22 2.30 9.24
C LYS A 36 -14.83 2.35 8.65
N SER A 37 -13.86 1.69 9.27
CA SER A 37 -12.51 1.55 8.74
C SER A 37 -11.92 0.18 9.06
N HIS A 38 -10.84 -0.14 8.36
CA HIS A 38 -10.07 -1.37 8.53
C HIS A 38 -8.63 -1.00 8.88
N GLN A 39 -8.04 -1.67 9.89
CA GLN A 39 -6.64 -1.45 10.29
C GLN A 39 -5.67 -2.01 9.24
N PHE A 40 -5.97 -3.19 8.69
CA PHE A 40 -5.23 -3.72 7.55
C PHE A 40 -5.45 -2.85 6.30
N LEU A 41 -4.38 -2.66 5.54
CA LEU A 41 -4.35 -1.79 4.38
C LEU A 41 -4.52 -2.60 3.09
N PHE A 42 -5.66 -2.42 2.43
CA PHE A 42 -5.94 -2.96 1.10
C PHE A 42 -5.78 -1.83 0.11
N GLY A 43 -4.81 -1.96 -0.80
CA GLY A 43 -4.42 -0.85 -1.63
C GLY A 43 -4.26 -1.13 -3.11
N SER A 44 -4.12 -0.02 -3.83
CA SER A 44 -3.68 -0.03 -5.22
C SER A 44 -2.88 1.24 -5.55
N GLY A 45 -2.22 1.28 -6.70
CA GLY A 45 -1.87 2.55 -7.34
C GLY A 45 -3.10 3.46 -7.40
N ALA A 46 -2.96 4.71 -6.95
CA ALA A 46 -4.03 5.71 -6.94
C ALA A 46 -3.84 6.73 -8.08
N PHE A 47 -3.31 6.27 -9.21
CA PHE A 47 -2.88 7.11 -10.32
C PHE A 47 -4.03 7.89 -10.98
N ASP A 48 -5.22 7.29 -11.06
CA ASP A 48 -6.42 7.95 -11.61
C ASP A 48 -6.93 9.13 -10.76
N PHE A 49 -6.44 9.30 -9.52
CA PHE A 49 -6.77 10.46 -8.69
C PHE A 49 -5.95 11.71 -9.05
N LEU A 50 -4.88 11.54 -9.83
CA LEU A 50 -4.10 12.66 -10.34
C LEU A 50 -4.86 13.36 -11.46
N GLU A 51 -4.82 14.69 -11.45
CA GLU A 51 -5.22 15.48 -12.59
C GLU A 51 -3.99 15.73 -13.47
N TYR A 52 -4.03 15.26 -14.71
CA TYR A 52 -2.97 15.49 -15.69
C TYR A 52 -3.56 16.20 -16.90
N GLU A 53 -2.99 17.36 -17.26
CA GLU A 53 -3.45 18.17 -18.39
C GLU A 53 -4.97 18.46 -18.40
N GLY A 54 -5.58 18.61 -17.21
CA GLY A 54 -7.03 18.86 -17.08
C GLY A 54 -7.92 17.63 -17.25
N LYS A 55 -7.34 16.42 -17.36
CA LYS A 55 -8.09 15.16 -17.37
C LYS A 55 -8.12 14.58 -15.95
N LYS A 56 -9.32 14.35 -15.46
CA LYS A 56 -9.58 13.65 -14.19
C LYS A 56 -9.85 12.17 -14.45
N GLY A 57 -9.54 11.33 -13.47
CA GLY A 57 -9.97 9.94 -13.48
C GLY A 57 -11.47 9.80 -13.69
N ASP A 58 -11.86 8.70 -14.33
CA ASP A 58 -13.27 8.39 -14.55
C ASP A 58 -14.00 8.23 -13.20
N PRO A 59 -15.08 9.01 -12.95
CA PRO A 59 -15.82 8.93 -11.69
C PRO A 59 -16.29 7.51 -11.32
N GLU A 60 -16.69 6.71 -12.31
CA GLU A 60 -17.12 5.32 -12.09
C GLU A 60 -15.94 4.46 -11.59
N ARG A 61 -14.74 4.69 -12.14
CA ARG A 61 -13.52 4.00 -11.72
C ARG A 61 -13.14 4.40 -10.31
N LEU A 62 -13.18 5.69 -9.98
CA LEU A 62 -12.87 6.18 -8.64
C LEU A 62 -13.85 5.65 -7.58
N GLU A 63 -15.14 5.54 -7.90
CA GLU A 63 -16.14 4.93 -7.02
C GLU A 63 -15.81 3.46 -6.72
N LYS A 64 -15.48 2.67 -7.76
CA LYS A 64 -15.08 1.27 -7.60
C LYS A 64 -13.79 1.13 -6.78
N TRP A 65 -12.82 2.03 -7.00
CA TRP A 65 -11.58 2.07 -6.23
C TRP A 65 -11.89 2.28 -4.73
N LEU A 66 -12.69 3.30 -4.40
CA LEU A 66 -13.06 3.66 -3.02
C LEU A 66 -13.98 2.63 -2.35
N ALA A 67 -14.78 1.90 -3.14
CA ALA A 67 -15.63 0.84 -2.61
C ALA A 67 -14.82 -0.34 -2.07
N LEU A 68 -13.64 -0.61 -2.63
CA LEU A 68 -12.80 -1.75 -2.27
C LEU A 68 -11.63 -1.36 -1.35
N LEU A 69 -10.92 -0.27 -1.67
CA LEU A 69 -9.58 0.02 -1.16
C LEU A 69 -9.57 1.13 -0.10
N ASN A 70 -8.62 1.03 0.84
CA ASN A 70 -8.38 2.05 1.88
C ASN A 70 -6.92 2.52 1.92
N TYR A 71 -6.09 2.12 0.96
CA TYR A 71 -4.66 2.45 0.90
C TYR A 71 -4.20 2.82 -0.53
N GLY A 72 -3.80 4.06 -0.76
CA GLY A 72 -3.42 4.57 -2.07
C GLY A 72 -1.93 4.84 -2.21
N THR A 73 -1.30 4.37 -3.29
CA THR A 73 0.08 4.74 -3.63
C THR A 73 0.07 5.88 -4.64
N LEU A 74 0.75 6.98 -4.32
CA LEU A 74 0.92 8.14 -5.20
C LEU A 74 2.36 8.22 -5.74
N PRO A 75 2.55 8.55 -7.03
CA PRO A 75 3.84 8.47 -7.71
C PRO A 75 4.68 9.74 -7.52
N PHE A 76 5.83 9.58 -6.87
CA PHE A 76 6.89 10.59 -6.69
C PHE A 76 8.13 10.22 -7.52
N TYR A 77 7.97 9.62 -8.70
CA TYR A 77 9.10 9.33 -9.59
C TYR A 77 9.83 10.62 -9.98
N TRP A 78 11.08 10.81 -9.56
CA TRP A 78 11.71 12.15 -9.55
C TRP A 78 11.68 12.84 -10.92
N GLY A 79 12.07 12.18 -12.00
CA GLY A 79 12.08 12.78 -13.33
C GLY A 79 10.70 13.12 -13.91
N ARG A 80 9.62 12.46 -13.44
CA ARG A 80 8.24 12.81 -13.82
C ARG A 80 7.63 13.85 -12.88
N TYR A 81 7.98 13.75 -11.60
CA TYR A 81 7.46 14.63 -10.56
C TYR A 81 8.13 16.01 -10.60
N GLU A 82 9.42 16.09 -10.93
CA GLU A 82 10.16 17.34 -11.05
C GLU A 82 10.93 17.31 -12.38
N PRO A 83 10.22 17.46 -13.52
CA PRO A 83 10.83 17.41 -14.85
C PRO A 83 11.85 18.53 -15.06
N GLU A 84 11.66 19.67 -14.38
CA GLU A 84 12.59 20.78 -14.35
C GLU A 84 13.04 21.07 -12.91
N GLU A 85 14.34 21.35 -12.74
CA GLU A 85 14.93 21.60 -11.42
C GLU A 85 14.23 22.75 -10.69
N GLY A 86 13.65 22.46 -9.52
CA GLY A 86 12.93 23.44 -8.70
C GLY A 86 11.44 23.59 -9.04
N TYR A 87 10.92 22.84 -10.02
CA TYR A 87 9.53 22.89 -10.45
C TYR A 87 8.85 21.51 -10.33
N PRO A 88 8.55 21.07 -9.10
CA PRO A 88 7.80 19.84 -8.89
C PRO A 88 6.31 20.00 -9.23
N GLU A 89 5.66 18.91 -9.64
CA GLU A 89 4.22 18.72 -9.82
C GLU A 89 3.48 18.64 -8.46
N TYR A 90 3.82 19.55 -7.54
CA TYR A 90 3.37 19.55 -6.16
C TYR A 90 1.86 19.69 -6.04
N GLU A 91 1.26 20.63 -6.77
CA GLU A 91 -0.16 20.97 -6.68
C GLU A 91 -1.04 19.77 -7.04
N SER A 92 -0.75 19.10 -8.16
CA SER A 92 -1.52 17.94 -8.61
C SER A 92 -1.46 16.78 -7.61
N LEU A 93 -0.27 16.46 -7.10
CA LEU A 93 -0.12 15.40 -6.11
C LEU A 93 -0.78 15.73 -4.77
N MET A 94 -0.68 16.97 -4.31
CA MET A 94 -1.31 17.43 -3.06
C MET A 94 -2.83 17.44 -3.17
N GLU A 95 -3.40 17.81 -4.32
CA GLU A 95 -4.85 17.74 -4.55
C GLU A 95 -5.35 16.29 -4.52
N ALA A 96 -4.69 15.40 -5.26
CA ALA A 96 -5.01 13.96 -5.23
C ALA A 96 -4.93 13.40 -3.80
N ALA A 97 -3.88 13.74 -3.06
CA ALA A 97 -3.70 13.30 -1.68
C ALA A 97 -4.82 13.80 -0.76
N LYS A 98 -5.27 15.06 -0.91
CA LYS A 98 -6.40 15.60 -0.14
C LYS A 98 -7.72 14.90 -0.46
N ILE A 99 -7.98 14.58 -1.74
CA ILE A 99 -9.17 13.83 -2.16
C ILE A 99 -9.18 12.44 -1.50
N LEU A 100 -8.04 11.74 -1.53
CA LEU A 100 -7.90 10.42 -0.89
C LEU A 100 -8.12 10.52 0.64
N ARG A 101 -7.50 11.50 1.32
CA ARG A 101 -7.70 11.72 2.77
C ARG A 101 -9.15 12.03 3.13
N ALA A 102 -9.84 12.86 2.33
CA ALA A 102 -11.25 13.17 2.55
C ALA A 102 -12.15 11.92 2.47
N ASN A 103 -11.70 10.88 1.76
CA ASN A 103 -12.37 9.58 1.66
C ASN A 103 -11.81 8.54 2.64
N ASN A 104 -11.09 8.96 3.69
CA ASN A 104 -10.48 8.08 4.70
C ASN A 104 -9.47 7.06 4.13
N VAL A 105 -8.80 7.40 3.03
CA VAL A 105 -7.75 6.58 2.45
C VAL A 105 -6.41 6.94 3.08
N THR A 106 -5.69 5.92 3.53
CA THR A 106 -4.28 6.05 3.95
C THR A 106 -3.40 6.15 2.69
N ILE A 107 -2.36 6.97 2.71
CA ILE A 107 -1.58 7.27 1.50
C ILE A 107 -0.12 6.94 1.71
N LYS A 108 0.49 6.33 0.69
CA LYS A 108 1.93 6.11 0.57
C LYS A 108 2.50 6.92 -0.60
N GLY A 109 3.59 7.64 -0.37
CA GLY A 109 4.39 8.24 -1.44
C GLY A 109 5.45 7.27 -1.95
N HIS A 110 5.58 7.13 -3.27
CA HIS A 110 6.47 6.16 -3.90
C HIS A 110 7.17 6.71 -5.16
N PRO A 111 8.52 6.69 -5.25
CA PRO A 111 9.50 6.66 -4.17
C PRO A 111 10.29 7.98 -4.07
N LEU A 112 10.99 8.19 -2.95
CA LEU A 112 11.81 9.39 -2.74
C LEU A 112 13.23 9.30 -3.34
N CYS A 113 13.77 8.09 -3.51
CA CYS A 113 15.07 7.85 -4.12
C CYS A 113 15.00 6.58 -4.99
N TRP A 114 15.19 6.73 -6.29
CA TRP A 114 15.16 5.60 -7.23
C TRP A 114 16.01 5.91 -8.47
N HIS A 115 16.65 4.88 -8.98
CA HIS A 115 17.51 4.97 -10.16
C HIS A 115 16.69 4.98 -11.46
N THR A 116 15.54 4.31 -11.47
CA THR A 116 14.58 4.38 -12.57
C THR A 116 13.77 5.67 -12.49
N VAL A 117 13.46 6.28 -13.64
CA VAL A 117 12.76 7.57 -13.74
C VAL A 117 13.43 8.65 -12.86
N CYS A 118 14.76 8.61 -12.79
CA CYS A 118 15.56 9.64 -12.14
C CYS A 118 15.47 10.95 -12.94
N ALA A 119 15.66 12.10 -12.29
CA ALA A 119 15.60 13.37 -12.98
C ALA A 119 16.87 13.63 -13.81
N ASP A 120 16.74 13.70 -15.14
CA ASP A 120 17.87 13.83 -16.08
C ASP A 120 18.74 15.06 -15.80
N TRP A 121 18.12 16.16 -15.35
CA TRP A 121 18.83 17.40 -15.05
C TRP A 121 19.84 17.27 -13.90
N LEU A 122 19.79 16.20 -13.10
CA LEU A 122 20.81 15.91 -12.08
C LEU A 122 22.16 15.56 -12.70
N MET A 123 22.17 15.01 -13.91
CA MET A 123 23.38 14.45 -14.53
C MET A 123 24.45 15.52 -14.84
N LYS A 124 24.08 16.80 -14.91
CA LYS A 124 25.01 17.93 -15.08
C LYS A 124 25.87 18.22 -13.85
N TYR A 125 25.55 17.62 -12.70
CA TYR A 125 26.22 17.86 -11.42
C TYR A 125 27.22 16.76 -11.04
N PRO A 126 28.25 17.08 -10.24
CA PRO A 126 29.10 16.08 -9.60
C PRO A 126 28.35 15.31 -8.50
N ASP A 127 28.83 14.13 -8.14
CA ASP A 127 28.12 13.20 -7.25
C ASP A 127 27.83 13.77 -5.85
N GLU A 128 28.71 14.62 -5.31
CA GLU A 128 28.51 15.31 -4.04
C GLU A 128 27.29 16.24 -4.09
N VAL A 129 27.17 17.00 -5.19
CA VAL A 129 26.04 17.91 -5.40
C VAL A 129 24.76 17.14 -5.69
N ILE A 130 24.84 15.98 -6.36
CA ILE A 130 23.70 15.09 -6.56
C ILE A 130 23.20 14.56 -5.20
N MET A 131 24.10 14.13 -4.31
CA MET A 131 23.73 13.67 -2.97
C MET A 131 23.01 14.79 -2.21
N ASP A 132 23.59 15.99 -2.15
CA ASP A 132 22.97 17.14 -1.47
C ASP A 132 21.56 17.43 -2.00
N LYS A 133 21.36 17.34 -3.32
CA LYS A 133 20.05 17.54 -3.96
C LYS A 133 19.06 16.42 -3.63
N GLN A 134 19.51 15.16 -3.58
CA GLN A 134 18.68 14.02 -3.20
C GLN A 134 18.19 14.16 -1.76
N LEU A 135 19.06 14.58 -0.83
CA LEU A 135 18.71 14.82 0.57
C LEU A 135 17.80 16.05 0.72
N ALA A 136 18.08 17.14 -0.01
CA ALA A 136 17.24 18.33 -0.01
C ALA A 136 15.83 18.05 -0.55
N ARG A 137 15.70 17.22 -1.59
CA ARG A 137 14.42 16.75 -2.11
C ARG A 137 13.65 15.96 -1.04
N ILE A 138 14.29 14.97 -0.42
CA ILE A 138 13.65 14.16 0.62
C ILE A 138 13.12 15.07 1.72
N ASN A 139 13.92 16.04 2.17
CA ASN A 139 13.49 17.00 3.17
C ASN A 139 12.30 17.84 2.68
N ARG A 140 12.33 18.36 1.45
CA ARG A 140 11.26 19.14 0.84
C ARG A 140 9.94 18.36 0.81
N GLU A 141 9.93 17.16 0.23
CA GLU A 141 8.69 16.40 0.04
C GLU A 141 8.13 15.87 1.36
N VAL A 142 8.96 15.26 2.19
CA VAL A 142 8.50 14.68 3.46
C VAL A 142 7.97 15.79 4.38
N THR A 143 8.58 16.98 4.37
CA THR A 143 8.07 18.13 5.13
C THR A 143 6.76 18.67 4.54
N ALA A 144 6.70 18.86 3.22
CA ALA A 144 5.55 19.48 2.58
C ALA A 144 4.27 18.64 2.66
N PHE A 145 4.41 17.31 2.66
CA PHE A 145 3.29 16.38 2.72
C PHE A 145 2.99 15.82 4.13
N LYS A 146 3.74 16.21 5.16
CA LYS A 146 3.56 15.75 6.53
C LYS A 146 2.11 15.92 7.02
N GLY A 147 1.54 14.88 7.62
CA GLY A 147 0.15 14.83 8.07
C GLY A 147 -0.88 14.50 6.98
N VAL A 148 -0.48 14.60 5.70
CA VAL A 148 -1.26 14.15 4.55
C VAL A 148 -0.74 12.79 4.08
N ILE A 149 0.57 12.68 3.83
CA ILE A 149 1.31 11.47 3.49
C ILE A 149 2.43 11.28 4.52
N ASP A 150 2.26 10.28 5.38
CA ASP A 150 3.23 9.94 6.43
C ASP A 150 3.91 8.57 6.19
N ILE A 151 3.59 7.91 5.07
CA ILE A 151 4.16 6.62 4.69
C ILE A 151 4.93 6.80 3.38
N TRP A 152 6.19 6.38 3.34
CA TRP A 152 7.06 6.60 2.19
C TRP A 152 7.91 5.39 1.86
N ASP A 153 7.95 5.01 0.58
CA ASP A 153 9.10 4.25 0.07
C ASP A 153 10.26 5.24 -0.09
N VAL A 154 11.18 5.21 0.87
CA VAL A 154 12.30 6.16 0.92
C VAL A 154 13.28 5.89 -0.21
N ILE A 155 13.58 4.61 -0.44
CA ILE A 155 14.47 4.17 -1.50
C ILE A 155 13.95 2.88 -2.12
N ASN A 156 14.05 2.79 -3.45
CA ASN A 156 13.49 1.71 -4.24
C ASN A 156 14.57 0.92 -4.98
N GLU A 157 14.44 -0.41 -4.99
CA GLU A 157 15.21 -1.36 -5.82
C GLU A 157 16.73 -1.27 -5.61
N VAL A 158 17.13 -1.21 -4.34
CA VAL A 158 18.51 -1.02 -3.93
C VAL A 158 19.39 -2.19 -4.35
N VAL A 159 18.86 -3.42 -4.38
CA VAL A 159 19.65 -4.63 -4.64
C VAL A 159 20.33 -4.58 -6.02
N ILE A 160 19.60 -4.14 -7.04
CA ILE A 160 20.12 -4.06 -8.43
C ILE A 160 20.83 -2.75 -8.73
N MET A 161 20.61 -1.71 -7.91
CA MET A 161 21.08 -0.35 -8.15
C MET A 161 22.57 -0.22 -8.51
N PRO A 162 23.53 -0.95 -7.87
CA PRO A 162 24.95 -0.83 -8.24
C PRO A 162 25.29 -1.33 -9.65
N VAL A 163 24.48 -2.26 -10.17
CA VAL A 163 24.70 -2.95 -11.45
C VAL A 163 23.66 -2.56 -12.50
N PHE A 164 22.79 -1.59 -12.20
CA PHE A 164 21.82 -1.08 -13.17
C PHE A 164 22.54 -0.49 -14.39
N ASP A 165 22.15 -0.96 -15.58
CA ASP A 165 22.86 -0.70 -16.84
C ASP A 165 21.92 -0.26 -17.98
N LYS A 166 20.63 -0.04 -17.71
CA LYS A 166 19.64 0.34 -18.75
C LYS A 166 19.88 1.75 -19.29
N TYR A 167 20.32 2.68 -18.45
CA TYR A 167 20.78 4.02 -18.82
C TYR A 167 21.56 4.68 -17.67
N ASP A 168 22.36 5.71 -17.99
CA ASP A 168 23.12 6.45 -16.98
C ASP A 168 22.19 7.36 -16.15
N ASN A 169 22.33 7.30 -14.83
CA ASN A 169 21.46 8.03 -13.91
C ASN A 169 22.18 8.41 -12.62
N ALA A 170 21.66 9.47 -12.00
CA ALA A 170 22.31 10.13 -10.86
C ALA A 170 22.37 9.23 -9.62
N VAL A 171 21.30 8.47 -9.32
CA VAL A 171 21.22 7.62 -8.13
C VAL A 171 22.14 6.40 -8.23
N THR A 172 22.29 5.81 -9.41
CA THR A 172 23.26 4.72 -9.65
C THR A 172 24.70 5.19 -9.46
N ARG A 173 25.02 6.43 -9.89
CA ARG A 173 26.34 7.06 -9.61
C ARG A 173 26.57 7.20 -8.11
N LEU A 174 25.59 7.71 -7.36
CA LEU A 174 25.66 7.78 -5.89
C LEU A 174 25.92 6.41 -5.28
N CYS A 175 25.15 5.40 -5.68
CA CYS A 175 25.27 4.05 -5.15
C CYS A 175 26.63 3.42 -5.45
N LYS A 176 27.20 3.61 -6.65
CA LYS A 176 28.55 3.16 -7.01
C LYS A 176 29.64 3.85 -6.19
N ARG A 177 29.45 5.14 -5.87
CA ARG A 177 30.43 5.94 -5.13
C ARG A 177 30.42 5.68 -3.63
N TYR A 178 29.23 5.68 -3.01
CA TYR A 178 29.07 5.61 -1.56
C TYR A 178 28.73 4.19 -1.06
N GLY A 179 28.27 3.31 -1.94
CA GLY A 179 27.76 1.99 -1.59
C GLY A 179 26.28 2.01 -1.20
N GLN A 180 25.64 0.84 -1.26
CA GLN A 180 24.20 0.68 -0.97
C GLN A 180 23.84 1.10 0.46
N VAL A 181 24.59 0.60 1.45
CA VAL A 181 24.25 0.80 2.87
C VAL A 181 24.37 2.27 3.27
N GLU A 182 25.43 2.96 2.85
CA GLU A 182 25.62 4.37 3.17
C GLU A 182 24.57 5.25 2.49
N LEU A 183 24.27 4.98 1.20
CA LEU A 183 23.20 5.70 0.51
C LEU A 183 21.86 5.52 1.22
N VAL A 184 21.49 4.28 1.58
CA VAL A 184 20.26 3.98 2.32
C VAL A 184 20.25 4.74 3.65
N LYS A 185 21.34 4.72 4.40
CA LYS A 185 21.45 5.39 5.70
C LYS A 185 21.21 6.90 5.59
N GLU A 186 21.85 7.57 4.64
CA GLU A 186 21.73 9.01 4.44
C GLU A 186 20.29 9.42 4.04
N VAL A 187 19.66 8.71 3.10
CA VAL A 187 18.30 9.05 2.66
C VAL A 187 17.25 8.77 3.74
N PHE A 188 17.42 7.71 4.54
CA PHE A 188 16.54 7.43 5.69
C PHE A 188 16.73 8.45 6.81
N ALA A 189 17.96 8.84 7.12
CA ALA A 189 18.24 9.88 8.11
C ALA A 189 17.58 11.21 7.71
N ALA A 190 17.67 11.61 6.43
CA ALA A 190 17.00 12.80 5.92
C ALA A 190 15.47 12.72 6.03
N ALA A 191 14.87 11.56 5.69
CA ALA A 191 13.43 11.35 5.78
C ALA A 191 12.95 11.41 7.25
N LYS A 192 13.66 10.74 8.16
CA LYS A 192 13.36 10.74 9.60
C LYS A 192 13.51 12.12 10.23
N ALA A 193 14.52 12.89 9.82
CA ALA A 193 14.69 14.27 10.28
C ALA A 193 13.53 15.18 9.83
N ALA A 194 13.00 14.97 8.61
CA ALA A 194 11.88 15.74 8.08
C ALA A 194 10.52 15.36 8.72
N ASN A 195 10.31 14.07 9.01
CA ASN A 195 9.12 13.60 9.75
C ASN A 195 9.48 12.50 10.76
N PRO A 196 9.72 12.84 12.03
CA PRO A 196 10.06 11.86 13.07
C PRO A 196 8.98 10.79 13.31
N ASP A 197 7.72 11.10 13.00
CA ASP A 197 6.58 10.20 13.19
C ASP A 197 6.21 9.43 11.91
N GLY A 198 6.96 9.63 10.81
CA GLY A 198 6.72 8.97 9.54
C GLY A 198 7.07 7.47 9.56
N MET A 199 6.37 6.71 8.72
CA MET A 199 6.67 5.29 8.45
C MET A 199 7.49 5.19 7.16
N PHE A 200 8.74 4.78 7.29
CA PHE A 200 9.71 4.75 6.21
C PHE A 200 10.02 3.32 5.77
N LEU A 201 9.77 3.04 4.50
CA LEU A 201 9.94 1.74 3.86
C LEU A 201 11.19 1.73 2.99
N ILE A 202 11.87 0.59 3.00
CA ILE A 202 12.77 0.16 1.92
C ILE A 202 11.98 -0.80 1.03
N ASN A 203 12.00 -0.62 -0.28
CA ASN A 203 11.14 -1.35 -1.22
C ASN A 203 11.98 -2.00 -2.33
N ASP A 204 11.71 -3.27 -2.66
CA ASP A 204 12.45 -3.99 -3.70
C ASP A 204 11.61 -5.14 -4.30
N PHE A 205 11.82 -5.45 -5.59
CA PHE A 205 11.28 -6.65 -6.24
C PHE A 205 12.16 -7.88 -6.05
N ASN A 206 13.43 -7.68 -5.71
CA ASN A 206 14.37 -8.77 -5.53
C ASN A 206 14.07 -9.51 -4.22
N THR A 207 13.56 -10.73 -4.32
CA THR A 207 13.27 -11.60 -3.17
C THR A 207 14.36 -12.66 -2.93
N SER A 208 15.53 -12.53 -3.56
CA SER A 208 16.67 -13.43 -3.34
C SER A 208 17.38 -13.13 -2.00
N PRO A 209 18.31 -14.00 -1.55
CA PRO A 209 19.10 -13.75 -0.34
C PRO A 209 19.83 -12.40 -0.32
N LYS A 210 20.09 -11.79 -1.48
CA LYS A 210 20.73 -10.47 -1.57
C LYS A 210 19.92 -9.37 -0.88
N TYR A 211 18.59 -9.42 -0.92
CA TYR A 211 17.77 -8.42 -0.24
C TYR A 211 17.81 -8.60 1.27
N GLU A 212 17.79 -9.84 1.76
CA GLU A 212 17.99 -10.13 3.18
C GLU A 212 19.35 -9.63 3.67
N GLU A 213 20.43 -9.92 2.93
CA GLU A 213 21.78 -9.44 3.27
C GLU A 213 21.87 -7.91 3.28
N LEU A 214 21.16 -7.22 2.38
CA LEU A 214 21.08 -5.77 2.38
C LEU A 214 20.34 -5.25 3.63
N LEU A 215 19.19 -5.85 3.96
CA LEU A 215 18.41 -5.48 5.15
C LEU A 215 19.23 -5.69 6.44
N GLU A 216 19.92 -6.82 6.57
CA GLU A 216 20.82 -7.09 7.70
C GLU A 216 21.87 -6.00 7.84
N LYS A 217 22.58 -5.67 6.75
CA LYS A 217 23.63 -4.64 6.77
C LYS A 217 23.08 -3.25 7.10
N CYS A 218 21.89 -2.91 6.60
CA CYS A 218 21.26 -1.63 6.92
C CYS A 218 20.84 -1.55 8.39
N LEU A 219 20.24 -2.61 8.95
CA LEU A 219 19.86 -2.67 10.36
C LEU A 219 21.09 -2.63 11.27
N ASP A 220 22.14 -3.37 10.94
CA ASP A 220 23.43 -3.36 11.66
C ASP A 220 24.11 -1.98 11.61
N ALA A 221 23.93 -1.24 10.52
CA ALA A 221 24.40 0.13 10.36
C ALA A 221 23.54 1.18 11.09
N GLY A 222 22.46 0.75 11.75
CA GLY A 222 21.56 1.62 12.53
C GLY A 222 20.50 2.35 11.71
N VAL A 223 20.17 1.88 10.50
CA VAL A 223 19.10 2.49 9.69
C VAL A 223 17.74 2.21 10.33
N GLU A 224 16.98 3.27 10.62
CA GLU A 224 15.63 3.18 11.20
C GLU A 224 14.56 2.81 10.15
N ILE A 225 14.55 1.55 9.72
CA ILE A 225 13.54 1.01 8.79
C ILE A 225 12.24 0.73 9.55
N SER A 226 11.12 1.30 9.11
CA SER A 226 9.82 1.10 9.76
C SER A 226 9.05 -0.10 9.23
N ALA A 227 9.21 -0.42 7.94
CA ALA A 227 8.61 -1.60 7.31
C ALA A 227 9.39 -2.02 6.05
N ILE A 228 9.25 -3.29 5.67
CA ILE A 228 9.87 -3.87 4.47
C ILE A 228 8.83 -3.90 3.35
N GLY A 229 9.13 -3.28 2.21
CA GLY A 229 8.36 -3.37 0.99
C GLY A 229 8.82 -4.54 0.12
N ILE A 230 7.86 -5.32 -0.38
CA ILE A 230 8.07 -6.44 -1.31
C ILE A 230 7.19 -6.21 -2.54
N GLN A 231 7.84 -6.02 -3.69
CA GLN A 231 7.18 -6.04 -4.99
C GLN A 231 7.20 -7.49 -5.52
N SER A 232 6.13 -7.92 -6.19
CA SER A 232 6.04 -9.28 -6.75
C SER A 232 5.94 -9.33 -8.26
N HIS A 233 5.34 -8.32 -8.89
CA HIS A 233 5.29 -8.12 -10.35
C HIS A 233 5.18 -9.42 -11.16
N GLN A 234 4.12 -10.20 -10.96
CA GLN A 234 4.04 -11.62 -11.33
C GLN A 234 3.58 -11.83 -12.78
N HIS A 235 4.18 -11.10 -13.73
CA HIS A 235 3.80 -11.12 -15.15
C HIS A 235 4.18 -12.43 -15.87
N GLN A 236 5.13 -13.18 -15.31
CA GLN A 236 5.54 -14.50 -15.80
C GLN A 236 4.73 -15.64 -15.17
N GLY A 237 3.77 -15.32 -14.29
CA GLY A 237 2.93 -16.30 -13.62
C GLY A 237 2.94 -16.13 -12.10
N TYR A 238 1.86 -16.57 -11.47
CA TYR A 238 1.69 -16.51 -10.03
C TYR A 238 2.75 -17.35 -9.31
N TRP A 239 3.35 -16.77 -8.27
CA TRP A 239 4.35 -17.40 -7.41
C TRP A 239 3.85 -18.68 -6.75
N GLY A 240 2.53 -18.80 -6.55
CA GLY A 240 1.95 -19.90 -5.83
C GLY A 240 2.24 -19.86 -4.34
N THR A 241 1.55 -20.75 -3.64
CA THR A 241 1.53 -20.81 -2.18
C THR A 241 2.90 -21.12 -1.57
N GLU A 242 3.70 -21.99 -2.20
CA GLU A 242 5.03 -22.37 -1.69
C GLU A 242 5.99 -21.18 -1.63
N LYS A 243 6.12 -20.44 -2.75
CA LYS A 243 7.00 -19.28 -2.82
C LYS A 243 6.52 -18.13 -1.94
N LEU A 244 5.19 -17.90 -1.85
CA LEU A 244 4.65 -16.91 -0.92
C LEU A 244 5.03 -17.23 0.53
N TYR A 245 4.86 -18.48 0.98
CA TYR A 245 5.24 -18.85 2.34
C TYR A 245 6.76 -18.80 2.58
N ASP A 246 7.60 -19.12 1.58
CA ASP A 246 9.06 -18.96 1.70
C ASP A 246 9.44 -17.48 1.93
N VAL A 247 8.89 -16.58 1.09
CA VAL A 247 9.12 -15.14 1.22
C VAL A 247 8.64 -14.64 2.58
N LEU A 248 7.41 -14.96 2.98
CA LEU A 248 6.87 -14.56 4.29
C LEU A 248 7.76 -15.04 5.44
N LYS A 249 8.19 -16.30 5.42
CA LYS A 249 9.07 -16.87 6.45
C LYS A 249 10.41 -16.16 6.51
N ARG A 250 11.05 -15.89 5.38
CA ARG A 250 12.37 -15.27 5.31
C ARG A 250 12.35 -13.82 5.78
N PHE A 251 11.39 -13.03 5.32
CA PHE A 251 11.33 -11.60 5.68
C PHE A 251 10.73 -11.36 7.07
N SER A 252 9.87 -12.25 7.60
CA SER A 252 9.34 -12.09 8.97
C SER A 252 10.41 -12.17 10.06
N ARG A 253 11.58 -12.75 9.77
CA ARG A 253 12.69 -12.87 10.74
C ARG A 253 13.27 -11.52 11.18
N PHE A 254 13.08 -10.47 10.38
CA PHE A 254 13.55 -9.12 10.68
C PHE A 254 12.73 -8.44 11.78
N GLY A 255 11.57 -8.99 12.16
CA GLY A 255 10.71 -8.42 13.19
C GLY A 255 10.07 -7.08 12.80
N LEU A 256 10.15 -6.71 11.52
CA LEU A 256 9.54 -5.50 10.97
C LEU A 256 8.22 -5.84 10.27
N PRO A 257 7.23 -4.94 10.28
CA PRO A 257 6.06 -5.02 9.42
C PRO A 257 6.44 -5.18 7.94
N ILE A 258 5.65 -5.96 7.21
CA ILE A 258 5.85 -6.20 5.77
C ILE A 258 4.66 -5.63 4.99
N HIS A 259 4.96 -4.90 3.93
CA HIS A 259 4.01 -4.41 2.95
C HIS A 259 4.29 -5.14 1.63
N PHE A 260 3.29 -5.86 1.11
CA PHE A 260 3.32 -6.31 -0.27
C PHE A 260 2.90 -5.11 -1.13
N THR A 261 3.88 -4.38 -1.65
CA THR A 261 3.76 -3.00 -2.13
C THR A 261 3.31 -2.88 -3.56
N GLU A 262 3.66 -3.85 -4.41
CA GLU A 262 3.41 -3.80 -5.85
C GLU A 262 3.16 -5.21 -6.38
N ASN A 263 1.89 -5.54 -6.58
CA ASN A 263 1.48 -6.87 -7.01
C ASN A 263 0.68 -6.76 -8.29
N THR A 264 1.10 -7.50 -9.31
CA THR A 264 0.36 -7.62 -10.58
C THR A 264 0.15 -9.09 -10.87
N LEU A 265 -1.08 -9.42 -11.27
CA LEU A 265 -1.47 -10.73 -11.78
C LEU A 265 -2.16 -10.50 -13.11
N VAL A 266 -1.60 -11.06 -14.18
CA VAL A 266 -2.02 -10.75 -15.55
C VAL A 266 -3.19 -11.66 -15.97
N SER A 267 -4.25 -11.07 -16.53
CA SER A 267 -5.41 -11.80 -17.08
C SER A 267 -5.31 -12.08 -18.60
N GLY A 268 -4.19 -11.72 -19.22
CA GLY A 268 -3.81 -12.08 -20.58
C GLY A 268 -2.81 -13.23 -20.64
N SER A 269 -2.04 -13.27 -21.74
CA SER A 269 -0.87 -14.16 -21.87
C SER A 269 0.20 -13.82 -20.83
N LEU A 270 0.90 -14.82 -20.30
CA LEU A 270 2.04 -14.58 -19.41
C LEU A 270 3.27 -14.21 -20.23
N ILE A 271 4.15 -13.40 -19.65
CA ILE A 271 5.48 -13.14 -20.22
C ILE A 271 6.28 -14.45 -20.17
N PRO A 272 6.99 -14.83 -21.26
CA PRO A 272 7.87 -16.00 -21.24
C PRO A 272 9.02 -15.88 -20.24
N GLU A 273 9.43 -17.00 -19.62
CA GLU A 273 10.51 -17.05 -18.62
C GLU A 273 11.88 -16.60 -19.15
N TYR A 274 12.12 -16.67 -20.47
CA TYR A 274 13.39 -16.25 -21.07
C TYR A 274 13.55 -14.72 -21.12
N ILE A 275 12.50 -13.95 -20.83
CA ILE A 275 12.57 -12.49 -20.68
C ILE A 275 13.07 -12.19 -19.27
N GLU A 276 14.31 -11.73 -19.15
CA GLU A 276 14.94 -11.48 -17.84
C GLU A 276 14.46 -10.15 -17.22
N ASP A 277 14.33 -9.09 -18.02
CA ASP A 277 13.75 -7.82 -17.62
C ASP A 277 12.34 -7.69 -18.20
N LEU A 278 11.34 -7.57 -17.33
CA LEU A 278 9.95 -7.43 -17.73
C LEU A 278 9.72 -6.18 -18.61
N ASN A 279 10.56 -5.15 -18.50
CA ASN A 279 10.50 -3.97 -19.37
C ASN A 279 10.89 -4.27 -20.82
N ASP A 280 11.60 -5.36 -21.10
CA ASP A 280 11.94 -5.77 -22.47
C ASP A 280 10.75 -6.43 -23.19
N TRP A 281 9.67 -6.75 -22.46
CA TRP A 281 8.42 -7.22 -23.05
C TRP A 281 7.61 -6.05 -23.62
N GLN A 282 7.75 -5.84 -24.93
CA GLN A 282 7.03 -4.81 -25.68
C GLN A 282 6.17 -5.48 -26.76
N VAL A 283 4.86 -5.52 -26.52
CA VAL A 283 3.88 -6.07 -27.47
C VAL A 283 2.88 -4.98 -27.87
N GLU A 284 2.41 -5.04 -29.12
CA GLU A 284 1.44 -4.07 -29.65
C GLU A 284 0.07 -4.19 -28.96
N ASP A 285 -0.35 -5.42 -28.67
CA ASP A 285 -1.61 -5.71 -27.99
C ASP A 285 -1.39 -6.82 -26.94
N TRP A 286 -1.95 -6.59 -25.74
CA TRP A 286 -1.92 -7.54 -24.64
C TRP A 286 -3.30 -7.66 -24.00
N PRO A 287 -4.26 -8.32 -24.69
CA PRO A 287 -5.64 -8.30 -24.25
C PRO A 287 -5.86 -9.23 -23.05
N THR A 288 -6.81 -8.85 -22.20
CA THR A 288 -7.41 -9.75 -21.22
C THR A 288 -8.19 -10.87 -21.93
N THR A 289 -8.30 -12.04 -21.29
CA THR A 289 -9.10 -13.18 -21.79
C THR A 289 -10.04 -13.70 -20.71
N ILE A 290 -11.16 -14.32 -21.07
CA ILE A 290 -12.11 -14.88 -20.08
C ILE A 290 -11.41 -15.88 -19.15
N ALA A 291 -10.65 -16.83 -19.71
CA ALA A 291 -9.92 -17.82 -18.91
C ALA A 291 -8.83 -17.18 -18.04
N GLY A 292 -8.17 -16.13 -18.55
CA GLY A 292 -7.18 -15.39 -17.77
C GLY A 292 -7.80 -14.55 -16.66
N GLU A 293 -8.99 -14.00 -16.84
CA GLU A 293 -9.77 -13.31 -15.79
C GLU A 293 -10.19 -14.26 -14.67
N GLU A 294 -10.63 -15.47 -15.01
CA GLU A 294 -10.94 -16.51 -14.02
C GLU A 294 -9.69 -16.96 -13.24
N ARG A 295 -8.57 -17.15 -13.95
CA ARG A 295 -7.27 -17.46 -13.33
C ARG A 295 -6.84 -16.35 -12.38
N GLN A 296 -6.83 -15.10 -12.86
CA GLN A 296 -6.45 -13.91 -12.09
C GLN A 296 -7.26 -13.80 -10.80
N ALA A 297 -8.58 -14.06 -10.86
CA ALA A 297 -9.44 -14.02 -9.68
C ALA A 297 -9.11 -15.10 -8.63
N LYS A 298 -8.78 -16.32 -9.07
CA LYS A 298 -8.35 -17.41 -8.19
C LYS A 298 -7.01 -17.10 -7.52
N GLU A 299 -6.06 -16.58 -8.29
CA GLU A 299 -4.72 -16.24 -7.80
C GLU A 299 -4.78 -15.06 -6.81
N TRP A 300 -5.58 -14.02 -7.11
CA TRP A 300 -5.81 -12.93 -6.16
C TRP A 300 -6.48 -13.39 -4.87
N GLU A 301 -7.48 -14.27 -4.94
CA GLU A 301 -8.12 -14.84 -3.75
C GLU A 301 -7.11 -15.59 -2.87
N GLU A 302 -6.33 -16.50 -3.46
CA GLU A 302 -5.33 -17.29 -2.73
C GLU A 302 -4.28 -16.38 -2.10
N MET A 303 -3.74 -15.42 -2.86
CA MET A 303 -2.75 -14.47 -2.39
C MET A 303 -3.28 -13.60 -1.24
N TYR A 304 -4.48 -13.01 -1.39
CA TYR A 304 -5.08 -12.16 -0.36
C TYR A 304 -5.30 -12.95 0.93
N ARG A 305 -5.77 -14.20 0.86
CA ARG A 305 -5.99 -15.04 2.06
C ARG A 305 -4.68 -15.38 2.77
N ILE A 306 -3.65 -15.79 2.04
CA ILE A 306 -2.32 -16.10 2.60
C ILE A 306 -1.73 -14.86 3.28
N LEU A 307 -1.68 -13.74 2.57
CA LEU A 307 -1.08 -12.51 3.07
C LEU A 307 -1.87 -11.91 4.24
N PHE A 308 -3.20 -11.95 4.21
CA PHE A 308 -4.03 -11.49 5.32
C PHE A 308 -3.89 -12.38 6.56
N ALA A 309 -3.61 -13.67 6.39
CA ALA A 309 -3.40 -14.62 7.47
C ALA A 309 -2.02 -14.53 8.16
N ASP A 310 -1.05 -13.84 7.58
CA ASP A 310 0.26 -13.65 8.20
C ASP A 310 0.28 -12.39 9.08
N PRO A 311 0.61 -12.49 10.38
CA PRO A 311 0.55 -11.37 11.32
C PRO A 311 1.54 -10.24 11.02
N ASN A 312 2.62 -10.51 10.28
CA ASN A 312 3.64 -9.52 9.94
C ASN A 312 3.21 -8.63 8.77
N ILE A 313 2.29 -9.12 7.93
CA ILE A 313 1.77 -8.35 6.81
C ILE A 313 0.79 -7.30 7.31
N LYS A 314 0.98 -6.05 6.87
CA LYS A 314 0.09 -4.92 7.20
C LYS A 314 -0.59 -4.31 5.97
N ALA A 315 -0.04 -4.52 4.78
CA ALA A 315 -0.59 -4.01 3.54
C ALA A 315 -0.45 -5.00 2.37
N ILE A 316 -1.47 -5.03 1.50
CA ILE A 316 -1.44 -5.67 0.18
C ILE A 316 -1.86 -4.62 -0.84
N THR A 317 -0.99 -4.34 -1.80
CA THR A 317 -1.21 -3.31 -2.81
C THR A 317 -1.10 -3.93 -4.21
N GLY A 318 -2.20 -3.91 -4.96
CA GLY A 318 -2.17 -4.15 -6.41
C GLY A 318 -1.50 -2.97 -7.11
N TRP A 319 -0.69 -3.19 -8.15
CA TRP A 319 -0.06 -2.05 -8.82
C TRP A 319 -1.06 -1.31 -9.72
N ASP A 320 -1.82 -2.09 -10.49
CA ASP A 320 -2.80 -1.59 -11.45
C ASP A 320 -4.21 -1.75 -10.88
N PHE A 321 -5.00 -0.67 -10.81
CA PHE A 321 -6.43 -0.79 -10.54
C PHE A 321 -7.21 -1.09 -11.82
N ALA A 322 -6.92 -0.34 -12.88
CA ALA A 322 -7.42 -0.58 -14.23
C ALA A 322 -6.33 -1.19 -15.11
N ASP A 323 -6.72 -2.00 -16.08
CA ASP A 323 -5.81 -2.51 -17.12
C ASP A 323 -5.09 -1.38 -17.85
N GLY A 324 -3.89 -1.69 -18.35
CA GLY A 324 -3.14 -0.77 -19.19
C GLY A 324 -2.24 0.22 -18.44
N ALA A 325 -2.03 0.03 -17.13
CA ALA A 325 -1.07 0.82 -16.37
C ALA A 325 0.37 0.32 -16.61
N TRP A 326 0.99 -0.44 -15.70
CA TRP A 326 2.39 -0.84 -15.92
C TRP A 326 2.54 -1.87 -17.04
N LEU A 327 3.51 -1.64 -17.93
CA LEU A 327 3.76 -2.41 -19.16
C LEU A 327 2.54 -2.53 -20.10
N ASN A 328 1.55 -1.66 -19.96
CA ASN A 328 0.24 -1.80 -20.62
C ASN A 328 -0.42 -3.17 -20.38
N ALA A 329 -0.11 -3.82 -19.26
CA ALA A 329 -0.56 -5.18 -19.00
C ALA A 329 -2.06 -5.22 -18.64
N PRO A 330 -2.77 -6.31 -18.96
CA PRO A 330 -4.12 -6.55 -18.48
C PRO A 330 -4.08 -7.09 -17.04
N SER A 331 -3.52 -6.30 -16.11
CA SER A 331 -3.26 -6.72 -14.72
C SER A 331 -4.20 -6.06 -13.69
N GLY A 332 -5.06 -5.15 -14.14
CA GLY A 332 -6.03 -4.45 -13.29
C GLY A 332 -7.17 -5.34 -12.81
N LEU A 333 -7.91 -4.83 -11.82
CA LEU A 333 -9.16 -5.39 -11.31
C LEU A 333 -10.36 -4.98 -12.18
N VAL A 334 -10.24 -3.88 -12.90
CA VAL A 334 -11.20 -3.45 -13.93
C VAL A 334 -10.50 -3.34 -15.27
N THR A 335 -11.26 -3.49 -16.35
CA THR A 335 -10.76 -3.23 -17.70
C THR A 335 -10.58 -1.73 -17.98
N VAL A 336 -9.98 -1.38 -19.11
CA VAL A 336 -9.80 0.01 -19.56
C VAL A 336 -11.12 0.80 -19.66
N ASP A 337 -12.22 0.11 -19.98
CA ASP A 337 -13.59 0.63 -20.05
C ASP A 337 -14.38 0.44 -18.73
N ASN A 338 -13.67 0.23 -17.63
CA ASN A 338 -14.18 0.10 -16.26
C ASN A 338 -15.07 -1.13 -15.98
N ARG A 339 -15.19 -2.11 -16.89
CA ARG A 339 -15.90 -3.37 -16.56
C ARG A 339 -15.17 -4.08 -15.42
N CYS A 340 -15.91 -4.44 -14.37
CA CYS A 340 -15.36 -5.26 -13.28
C CYS A 340 -14.96 -6.64 -13.82
N LYS A 341 -13.74 -7.06 -13.51
CA LYS A 341 -13.31 -8.44 -13.72
C LYS A 341 -13.76 -9.32 -12.54
N PRO A 342 -13.85 -10.65 -12.71
CA PRO A 342 -14.07 -11.58 -11.61
C PRO A 342 -13.15 -11.37 -10.40
N ALA A 343 -11.92 -10.89 -10.61
CA ALA A 343 -10.98 -10.55 -9.54
C ALA A 343 -11.50 -9.42 -8.65
N TYR A 344 -12.11 -8.36 -9.21
CA TYR A 344 -12.70 -7.27 -8.45
C TYR A 344 -13.80 -7.78 -7.52
N ASP A 345 -14.77 -8.53 -8.06
CA ASP A 345 -15.90 -9.04 -7.29
C ASP A 345 -15.44 -9.99 -6.18
N LYS A 346 -14.41 -10.80 -6.48
CA LYS A 346 -13.82 -11.70 -5.52
C LYS A 346 -13.17 -10.95 -4.36
N LEU A 347 -12.32 -9.97 -4.64
CA LEU A 347 -11.66 -9.17 -3.61
C LEU A 347 -12.66 -8.33 -2.82
N LEU A 348 -13.71 -7.79 -3.46
CA LEU A 348 -14.79 -7.08 -2.79
C LEU A 348 -15.55 -7.99 -1.82
N SER A 349 -15.84 -9.23 -2.21
CA SER A 349 -16.47 -10.22 -1.33
C SER A 349 -15.59 -10.55 -0.12
N LEU A 350 -14.27 -10.68 -0.30
CA LEU A 350 -13.35 -10.89 0.82
C LEU A 350 -13.32 -9.67 1.76
N VAL A 351 -13.00 -8.50 1.21
CA VAL A 351 -12.72 -7.29 1.99
C VAL A 351 -13.97 -6.69 2.61
N LYS A 352 -15.08 -6.62 1.87
CA LYS A 352 -16.36 -6.00 2.32
C LYS A 352 -17.43 -7.01 2.73
N GLY A 353 -17.19 -8.31 2.55
CA GLY A 353 -18.06 -9.39 3.02
C GLY A 353 -17.44 -10.15 4.18
N GLU A 354 -16.46 -11.01 3.90
CA GLU A 354 -15.86 -11.91 4.89
C GLU A 354 -15.16 -11.14 6.02
N TRP A 355 -14.38 -10.11 5.70
CA TRP A 355 -13.54 -9.37 6.66
C TRP A 355 -14.12 -8.04 7.12
N TRP A 356 -15.41 -7.79 6.83
CA TRP A 356 -16.09 -6.55 7.18
C TRP A 356 -17.36 -6.79 7.98
N THR A 357 -17.60 -5.96 8.98
CA THR A 357 -18.82 -5.99 9.77
C THR A 357 -19.84 -5.00 9.23
N LYS A 358 -20.98 -5.50 8.78
CA LYS A 358 -22.08 -4.70 8.25
C LYS A 358 -23.40 -5.19 8.83
N ASP A 359 -24.22 -4.23 9.24
CA ASP A 359 -25.58 -4.42 9.75
C ASP A 359 -25.68 -5.52 10.81
N GLN A 360 -24.67 -5.61 11.70
CA GLN A 360 -24.62 -6.65 12.72
C GLN A 360 -25.52 -6.26 13.91
N PRO A 361 -26.55 -7.05 14.24
CA PRO A 361 -27.37 -6.78 15.42
C PRO A 361 -26.55 -7.05 16.68
N VAL A 362 -26.64 -6.14 17.64
CA VAL A 362 -26.02 -6.24 18.96
C VAL A 362 -27.01 -5.80 20.03
N THR A 363 -27.00 -6.44 21.20
CA THR A 363 -27.95 -6.13 22.28
C THR A 363 -27.19 -5.71 23.54
N THR A 364 -27.56 -4.56 24.10
CA THR A 364 -27.03 -4.12 25.40
C THR A 364 -27.59 -4.95 26.54
N ASN A 365 -26.81 -5.17 27.60
CA ASN A 365 -27.30 -5.79 28.83
C ASN A 365 -28.04 -4.76 29.72
N SER A 366 -28.43 -5.18 30.94
CA SER A 366 -29.10 -4.32 31.92
C SER A 366 -28.30 -3.08 32.34
N ASP A 367 -26.98 -3.09 32.19
CA ASP A 367 -26.08 -1.97 32.50
C ASP A 367 -25.78 -1.09 31.27
N GLY A 368 -26.49 -1.32 30.16
CA GLY A 368 -26.28 -0.64 28.89
C GLY A 368 -24.96 -1.01 28.20
N ILE A 369 -24.36 -2.15 28.53
CA ILE A 369 -23.06 -2.59 28.00
C ILE A 369 -23.27 -3.66 26.93
N VAL A 370 -22.51 -3.56 25.85
CA VAL A 370 -22.44 -4.57 24.79
C VAL A 370 -20.98 -4.91 24.48
N LYS A 371 -20.68 -6.21 24.31
CA LYS A 371 -19.37 -6.66 23.83
C LYS A 371 -19.37 -6.61 22.30
N VAL A 372 -18.44 -5.86 21.73
CA VAL A 372 -18.20 -5.76 20.30
C VAL A 372 -16.96 -6.57 19.94
N THR A 373 -17.05 -7.34 18.87
CA THR A 373 -15.95 -8.14 18.31
C THR A 373 -16.02 -8.08 16.79
N GLY A 374 -14.88 -7.86 16.14
CA GLY A 374 -14.78 -7.76 14.68
C GLY A 374 -13.34 -7.56 14.22
N THR A 375 -13.10 -7.41 12.92
CA THR A 375 -11.78 -7.04 12.40
C THR A 375 -11.31 -5.70 12.96
N LYS A 376 -10.01 -5.57 13.21
CA LYS A 376 -9.43 -4.34 13.77
C LYS A 376 -9.72 -3.14 12.87
N GLY A 377 -10.06 -2.02 13.48
CA GLY A 377 -10.54 -0.82 12.81
C GLY A 377 -11.53 -0.03 13.65
N THR A 378 -12.25 0.89 13.01
CA THR A 378 -13.26 1.72 13.68
C THR A 378 -14.68 1.29 13.32
N TYR A 379 -15.59 1.51 14.26
CA TYR A 379 -16.99 1.08 14.20
C TYR A 379 -17.90 2.19 14.73
N GLU A 380 -19.15 2.15 14.28
CA GLU A 380 -20.26 2.93 14.82
C GLU A 380 -21.41 2.01 15.22
N ILE A 381 -22.19 2.44 16.21
CA ILE A 381 -23.53 1.90 16.43
C ILE A 381 -24.52 2.87 15.78
N LYS A 382 -25.36 2.37 14.87
CA LYS A 382 -26.31 3.18 14.10
C LYS A 382 -27.20 4.01 15.02
N GLY A 383 -27.18 5.32 14.83
CA GLY A 383 -27.95 6.28 15.62
C GLY A 383 -27.23 6.76 16.90
N CYS A 384 -26.04 6.24 17.21
CA CYS A 384 -25.24 6.73 18.33
C CYS A 384 -24.15 7.72 17.86
N GLU A 385 -23.84 8.69 18.71
CA GLU A 385 -22.66 9.54 18.62
C GLU A 385 -21.46 8.89 19.31
N GLY A 386 -20.31 8.90 18.65
CA GLY A 386 -19.06 8.33 19.12
C GLY A 386 -18.47 7.30 18.15
N VAL A 387 -17.19 6.96 18.37
CA VAL A 387 -16.45 5.98 17.57
C VAL A 387 -15.94 4.88 18.49
N ILE A 388 -16.10 3.63 18.06
CA ILE A 388 -15.55 2.45 18.73
C ILE A 388 -14.31 2.03 17.96
N THR A 389 -13.19 1.81 18.66
CA THR A 389 -11.93 1.35 18.05
C THR A 389 -11.59 -0.04 18.57
N LEU A 390 -11.46 -0.99 17.64
CA LEU A 390 -10.96 -2.33 17.91
C LEU A 390 -9.49 -2.38 17.50
N GLY A 391 -8.60 -2.53 18.49
CA GLY A 391 -7.15 -2.57 18.31
C GLY A 391 -6.54 -3.92 18.65
N ASP A 392 -5.23 -3.94 18.90
CA ASP A 392 -4.50 -5.15 19.32
C ASP A 392 -4.91 -5.61 20.72
N ASP A 393 -5.16 -4.65 21.62
CA ASP A 393 -5.59 -4.90 22.99
C ASP A 393 -7.10 -4.66 23.17
N PRO A 394 -7.78 -5.42 24.06
CA PRO A 394 -9.16 -5.14 24.45
C PRO A 394 -9.34 -3.71 24.96
N SER A 395 -10.39 -3.04 24.50
CA SER A 395 -10.65 -1.64 24.85
C SER A 395 -12.04 -1.43 25.47
N THR A 396 -12.30 -0.20 25.92
CA THR A 396 -13.62 0.23 26.36
C THR A 396 -14.01 1.53 25.65
N ALA A 397 -15.28 1.67 25.30
CA ALA A 397 -15.82 2.89 24.70
C ALA A 397 -17.16 3.27 25.34
N THR A 398 -17.54 4.54 25.25
CA THR A 398 -18.90 5.02 25.56
C THR A 398 -19.45 5.75 24.34
N VAL A 399 -20.68 5.40 23.96
CA VAL A 399 -21.42 6.05 22.85
C VAL A 399 -22.78 6.53 23.35
N VAL A 400 -23.29 7.60 22.75
CA VAL A 400 -24.53 8.27 23.17
C VAL A 400 -25.60 8.06 22.13
N LEU A 401 -26.76 7.52 22.50
CA LEU A 401 -27.91 7.26 21.62
C LEU A 401 -28.89 8.43 21.53
#